data_AF-A0A1G2CR55-F1
#
_entry.id   AF-A0A1G2CR55-F1
#
_cell.length_a   1.000
_cell.length_b   1.000
_cell.length_c   1.000
_cell.angle_alpha   90.00
_cell.angle_beta   90.00
_cell.angle_gamma   90.00
#
_symmetry.space_group_name_H-M   'P 1'
#
loop_
_entity.id
_entity.type
_entity.pdbx_description
1 polymer ?
#
loop_
_entity_poly.entity_id
_entity_poly.type
_entity_poly.pdbx_seq_one_letter_code
_entity_poly.pdbx_strand_id
1 'polypeptide(L)'
;MINKIIIEIRGGAGGDEAAIFAGDLARMYHRYAEIKRWKFVALDSSSGTLGGYKTFSGEISGEGVYESLKQESGVHRVQRVPATEKAGRIHTSTASVAVLPIVEPKEVEIKDFDLEVTFCRAGGPGGQNVNKVETAVRILHKPTGIVVSCRSERLQHANREKAMEVLRAKLFEEEKKQEVGEISQIRREQIGSADRSEKIRTYNFPEDRITDHRIGKKWHNIEKIMDGDLDKIMEAFNK
;
A
#
# COMPACT_ATOMS: atom_id res chain seq x y z
N MET A 1 0.90 5.95 -15.96
CA MET A 1 1.13 6.79 -14.77
C MET A 1 0.21 6.29 -13.67
N ILE A 2 0.69 6.26 -12.43
CA ILE A 2 -0.10 5.79 -11.29
C ILE A 2 -1.03 6.93 -10.86
N ASN A 3 -2.32 6.75 -11.12
CA ASN A 3 -3.34 7.78 -10.91
C ASN A 3 -4.17 7.55 -9.65
N LYS A 4 -3.84 6.53 -8.86
CA LYS A 4 -4.52 6.20 -7.61
C LYS A 4 -3.50 5.79 -6.57
N ILE A 5 -3.67 6.29 -5.35
CA ILE A 5 -2.85 5.95 -4.20
C ILE A 5 -3.73 5.67 -2.99
N ILE A 6 -3.20 4.88 -2.07
CA ILE A 6 -3.68 4.80 -0.69
C ILE A 6 -2.71 5.60 0.16
N ILE A 7 -3.24 6.57 0.89
CA ILE A 7 -2.51 7.25 1.95
C ILE A 7 -2.92 6.63 3.29
N GLU A 8 -1.95 6.21 4.06
CA GLU A 8 -2.15 5.74 5.43
C GLU A 8 -1.43 6.65 6.41
N ILE A 9 -2.11 6.99 7.49
CA ILE A 9 -1.59 7.88 8.52
C ILE A 9 -1.77 7.20 9.87
N ARG A 10 -0.72 7.17 10.69
CA ARG A 10 -0.73 6.54 12.00
C ARG A 10 -0.12 7.47 13.05
N GLY A 11 -0.79 7.59 14.20
CA GLY A 11 -0.22 8.26 15.37
C GLY A 11 1.01 7.49 15.89
N GLY A 12 2.12 8.20 16.09
CA GLY A 12 3.37 7.68 16.63
C GLY A 12 3.53 7.97 18.12
N ALA A 13 4.71 8.43 18.51
CA ALA A 13 5.00 8.84 19.87
C ALA A 13 4.26 10.14 20.22
N GLY A 14 3.56 10.18 21.36
CA GLY A 14 2.81 11.37 21.80
C GLY A 14 1.37 11.09 22.25
N GLY A 15 0.92 9.83 22.23
CA GLY A 15 -0.39 9.44 22.75
C GLY A 15 -1.53 10.13 22.00
N ASP A 16 -2.47 10.73 22.73
CA ASP A 16 -3.62 11.41 22.13
C ASP A 16 -3.21 12.61 21.25
N GLU A 17 -2.12 13.31 21.57
CA GLU A 17 -1.62 14.39 20.71
C GLU A 17 -1.12 13.87 19.36
N ALA A 18 -0.52 12.69 19.34
CA ALA A 18 -0.13 12.03 18.09
C ALA A 18 -1.35 11.66 17.23
N ALA A 19 -2.45 11.24 17.88
CA ALA A 19 -3.70 10.94 17.18
C ALA A 19 -4.36 12.21 16.59
N ILE A 20 -4.38 13.30 17.36
CA ILE A 20 -4.86 14.61 16.87
C ILE A 20 -4.02 15.07 15.68
N PHE A 21 -2.69 14.98 15.78
CA PHE A 21 -1.80 15.35 14.69
C PHE A 21 -1.99 14.49 13.44
N ALA A 22 -2.22 13.17 13.58
CA ALA A 22 -2.58 12.31 12.46
C ALA A 22 -3.90 12.75 11.80
N GLY A 23 -4.88 13.20 12.59
CA GLY A 23 -6.11 13.83 12.07
C GLY A 23 -5.85 15.13 11.32
N ASP A 24 -4.97 15.98 11.83
CA ASP A 24 -4.59 17.23 11.16
C ASP A 24 -3.93 16.96 9.80
N LEU A 25 -3.06 15.95 9.72
CA LEU A 25 -2.45 15.51 8.47
C LEU A 25 -3.49 14.95 7.50
N ALA A 26 -4.43 14.12 7.96
CA ALA A 26 -5.51 13.61 7.12
C ALA A 26 -6.34 14.74 6.51
N ARG A 27 -6.69 15.75 7.32
CA ARG A 27 -7.40 16.96 6.89
C ARG A 27 -6.57 17.77 5.88
N MET A 28 -5.27 17.93 6.13
CA MET A 28 -4.35 18.64 5.24
C MET A 28 -4.30 17.99 3.84
N TYR A 29 -4.16 16.66 3.78
CA TYR A 29 -4.15 15.94 2.50
C TYR A 29 -5.51 15.94 1.80
N HIS A 30 -6.62 15.87 2.56
CA HIS A 30 -7.95 16.02 2.00
C HIS A 30 -8.11 17.38 1.30
N ARG A 31 -7.74 18.47 1.98
CA ARG A 31 -7.80 19.82 1.41
C ARG A 31 -6.87 19.98 0.22
N TYR A 32 -5.67 19.41 0.28
CA TYR A 32 -4.76 19.42 -0.87
C TYR A 32 -5.36 18.71 -2.08
N ALA A 33 -5.98 17.55 -1.88
CA ALA A 33 -6.70 16.84 -2.93
C ALA A 33 -7.83 17.70 -3.53
N GLU A 34 -8.61 18.41 -2.71
CA GLU A 34 -9.65 19.34 -3.18
C GLU A 34 -9.08 20.47 -4.06
N ILE A 35 -7.98 21.10 -3.63
CA ILE A 35 -7.29 22.16 -4.39
C ILE A 35 -6.80 21.62 -5.74
N LYS A 36 -6.25 20.41 -5.75
CA LYS A 36 -5.79 19.71 -6.97
C LYS A 36 -6.92 19.09 -7.80
N ARG A 37 -8.18 19.20 -7.35
CA ARG A 37 -9.36 18.57 -7.96
C ARG A 37 -9.22 17.05 -8.08
N TRP A 38 -8.47 16.44 -7.17
CA TRP A 38 -8.41 15.00 -7.00
C TRP A 38 -9.58 14.53 -6.16
N LYS A 39 -10.03 13.30 -6.41
CA LYS A 39 -11.07 12.67 -5.61
C LYS A 39 -10.41 12.00 -4.41
N PHE A 40 -10.84 12.39 -3.21
CA PHE A 40 -10.42 11.79 -1.94
C PHE A 40 -11.58 10.99 -1.33
N VAL A 41 -11.32 9.75 -0.91
CA VAL A 41 -12.29 8.87 -0.26
C VAL A 41 -11.66 8.27 0.98
N ALA A 42 -12.23 8.52 2.16
CA ALA A 42 -11.80 7.82 3.37
C ALA A 42 -12.21 6.34 3.27
N LEU A 43 -11.28 5.43 3.56
CA LEU A 43 -11.49 3.98 3.46
C LEU A 43 -11.75 3.37 4.83
N ASP A 44 -10.84 3.60 5.78
CA ASP A 44 -10.93 3.11 7.14
C ASP A 44 -10.31 4.10 8.12
N SER A 45 -10.80 4.12 9.36
CA SER A 45 -10.22 4.96 10.40
C SER A 45 -10.50 4.41 11.79
N SER A 46 -9.50 4.57 12.66
CA SER A 46 -9.60 4.28 14.08
C SER A 46 -9.38 5.58 14.86
N SER A 47 -10.40 6.00 15.60
CA SER A 47 -10.36 7.27 16.34
C SER A 47 -9.41 7.23 17.54
N GLY A 48 -8.80 8.39 17.83
CA GLY A 48 -8.12 8.64 19.11
C GLY A 48 -9.09 8.77 20.28
N THR A 49 -8.59 8.74 21.51
CA THR A 49 -9.43 8.88 22.72
C THR A 49 -9.97 10.30 22.86
N LEU A 50 -9.14 11.30 22.52
CA LEU A 50 -9.45 12.73 22.63
C LEU A 50 -9.60 13.41 21.25
N GLY A 51 -9.93 12.62 20.22
CA GLY A 51 -10.07 13.10 18.84
C GLY A 51 -8.90 12.68 17.93
N GLY A 52 -9.01 13.07 16.66
CA GLY A 52 -8.09 12.63 15.61
C GLY A 52 -8.14 11.12 15.36
N TYR A 53 -7.05 10.56 14.83
CA TYR A 53 -6.98 9.16 14.41
C TYR A 53 -5.74 8.45 14.96
N LYS A 54 -5.93 7.27 15.55
CA LYS A 54 -4.83 6.31 15.80
C LYS A 54 -4.30 5.78 14.49
N THR A 55 -5.20 5.41 13.58
CA THR A 55 -4.92 4.99 12.21
C THR A 55 -5.97 5.58 11.28
N PHE A 56 -5.56 5.99 10.11
CA PHE A 56 -6.44 6.50 9.06
C PHE A 56 -5.94 5.98 7.71
N SER A 57 -6.86 5.59 6.84
CA SER A 57 -6.55 5.26 5.45
C SER A 57 -7.54 5.97 4.50
N GLY A 58 -7.02 6.48 3.40
CA GLY A 58 -7.80 7.13 2.36
C GLY A 58 -7.28 6.80 0.97
N GLU A 59 -8.18 6.69 0.01
CA GLU A 59 -7.85 6.62 -1.41
C GLU A 59 -7.85 8.03 -2.00
N ILE A 60 -6.80 8.36 -2.76
CA ILE A 60 -6.72 9.57 -3.55
C ILE A 60 -6.56 9.19 -5.01
N SER A 61 -7.44 9.72 -5.85
CA SER A 61 -7.46 9.44 -7.29
C SER A 61 -7.43 10.73 -8.11
N GLY A 62 -6.53 10.77 -9.09
CA GLY A 62 -6.30 11.95 -9.92
C GLY A 62 -5.01 11.86 -10.73
N GLU A 63 -4.88 12.71 -11.72
CA GLU A 63 -3.69 12.77 -12.57
C GLU A 63 -2.47 13.21 -11.75
N GLY A 64 -1.36 12.46 -11.86
CA GLY A 64 -0.09 12.80 -11.22
C GLY A 64 -0.08 12.71 -9.69
N VAL A 65 -1.08 12.08 -9.08
CA VAL A 65 -1.22 12.02 -7.61
C VAL A 65 -0.03 11.34 -6.93
N TYR A 66 0.45 10.22 -7.48
CA TYR A 66 1.59 9.50 -6.91
C TYR A 66 2.88 10.32 -6.98
N GLU A 67 3.17 10.93 -8.13
CA GLU A 67 4.37 11.75 -8.30
C GLU A 67 4.40 12.96 -7.35
N SER A 68 3.22 13.52 -7.08
CA SER A 68 3.09 14.67 -6.18
C SER A 68 3.25 14.28 -4.71
N LEU A 69 2.76 13.11 -4.30
CA LEU A 69 2.69 12.71 -2.89
C LEU A 69 3.72 11.65 -2.48
N LYS A 70 4.49 11.06 -3.40
CA LYS A 70 5.51 10.04 -3.07
C LYS A 70 6.54 10.52 -2.05
N GLN A 71 6.80 11.82 -1.98
CA GLN A 71 7.76 12.41 -1.03
C GLN A 71 7.16 12.66 0.36
N GLU A 72 5.87 12.37 0.56
CA GLU A 72 5.23 12.50 1.88
C GLU A 72 5.38 11.24 2.73
N SER A 73 5.91 10.14 2.18
CA SER A 73 6.14 8.93 2.97
C SER A 73 7.24 9.15 4.02
N GLY A 74 6.95 8.85 5.28
CA GLY A 74 7.92 8.94 6.38
C GLY A 74 7.29 9.41 7.70
N VAL A 75 8.15 9.73 8.67
CA VAL A 75 7.73 10.23 9.99
C VAL A 75 7.65 11.76 9.99
N HIS A 76 6.47 12.29 10.32
CA HIS A 76 6.20 13.71 10.51
C HIS A 76 6.23 14.00 12.02
N ARG A 77 6.99 15.03 12.41
CA ARG A 77 7.10 15.46 13.81
C ARG A 77 6.36 16.77 14.02
N VAL A 78 5.58 16.88 15.08
CA VAL A 78 4.93 18.14 15.50
C VAL A 78 5.47 18.63 16.84
N GLN A 79 5.64 19.94 16.94
CA GLN A 79 5.97 20.65 18.18
C GLN A 79 4.95 21.76 18.37
N ARG A 80 4.07 21.60 19.36
CA ARG A 80 3.07 22.58 19.76
C ARG A 80 2.65 22.39 21.21
N VAL A 81 1.90 23.34 21.74
CA VAL A 81 1.18 23.16 23.00
C VAL A 81 -0.08 22.32 22.69
N PRO A 82 -0.19 21.07 23.17
CA PRO A 82 -1.36 20.24 22.92
C PRO A 82 -2.62 20.87 23.47
N ALA A 83 -3.77 20.64 22.82
CA ALA A 83 -5.07 21.02 23.39
C ALA A 83 -5.36 20.29 24.72
N THR A 84 -4.68 19.16 24.96
CA THR A 84 -4.81 18.34 26.16
C THR A 84 -3.93 18.82 27.32
N GLU A 85 -3.02 19.78 27.09
CA GLU A 85 -2.02 20.23 28.06
C GLU A 85 -2.46 21.51 28.79
N LYS A 86 -2.54 21.47 30.13
CA LYS A 86 -3.01 22.61 30.94
C LYS A 86 -1.92 23.64 31.27
N ALA A 87 -0.65 23.23 31.28
CA ALA A 87 0.46 24.06 31.74
C ALA A 87 1.15 24.88 30.63
N GLY A 88 0.62 24.85 29.40
CA GLY A 88 1.19 25.59 28.26
C GLY A 88 2.55 25.07 27.79
N ARG A 89 2.94 23.84 28.16
CA ARG A 89 4.23 23.26 27.78
C ARG A 89 4.19 22.76 26.33
N ILE A 90 5.28 23.01 25.61
CA ILE A 90 5.44 22.51 24.24
C ILE A 90 5.77 21.03 24.31
N HIS A 91 4.95 20.20 23.67
CA HIS A 91 5.17 18.78 23.52
C HIS A 91 5.70 18.47 22.12
N THR A 92 6.43 17.35 22.02
CA THR A 92 6.89 16.82 20.74
C THR A 92 6.21 15.47 20.49
N SER A 93 5.46 15.40 19.39
CA SER A 93 4.73 14.20 18.97
C SER A 93 5.08 13.83 17.53
N THR A 94 4.78 12.60 17.13
CA THR A 94 5.03 12.10 15.77
C THR A 94 3.79 11.43 15.18
N ALA A 95 3.71 11.43 13.85
CA ALA A 95 2.81 10.61 13.07
C ALA A 95 3.57 10.06 11.85
N SER A 96 3.31 8.83 11.46
CA SER A 96 3.86 8.25 10.23
C SER A 96 2.84 8.34 9.10
N VAL A 97 3.34 8.60 7.90
CA VAL A 97 2.56 8.65 6.66
C VAL A 97 3.16 7.62 5.70
N ALA A 98 2.33 6.76 5.14
CA ALA A 98 2.69 5.87 4.04
C ALA A 98 1.86 6.21 2.81
N VAL A 99 2.51 6.21 1.64
CA VAL A 99 1.90 6.46 0.34
C VAL A 99 2.13 5.24 -0.52
N LEU A 100 1.05 4.51 -0.76
CA LEU A 100 1.07 3.23 -1.47
C LEU A 100 0.41 3.42 -2.85
N PRO A 101 1.11 3.10 -3.95
CA PRO A 101 0.49 3.12 -5.27
C PRO A 101 -0.55 2.01 -5.39
N ILE A 102 -1.72 2.32 -5.95
CA ILE A 102 -2.67 1.27 -6.38
C ILE A 102 -2.27 0.84 -7.78
N VAL A 103 -1.85 -0.42 -7.91
CA VAL A 103 -1.62 -1.08 -9.19
C VAL A 103 -2.84 -1.93 -9.52
N GLU A 104 -3.38 -1.78 -10.73
CA GLU A 104 -4.48 -2.64 -11.17
C GLU A 104 -3.98 -4.06 -11.35
N PRO A 105 -4.77 -5.07 -10.92
CA PRO A 105 -4.37 -6.46 -11.08
C PRO A 105 -4.21 -6.75 -12.57
N LYS A 106 -3.02 -7.21 -12.96
CA LYS A 106 -2.81 -7.71 -14.32
C LYS A 106 -3.42 -9.10 -14.44
N GLU A 107 -4.02 -9.40 -15.59
CA GLU A 107 -4.40 -10.78 -15.89
C GLU A 107 -3.14 -11.65 -16.01
N VAL A 108 -3.17 -12.81 -15.38
CA VAL A 108 -2.09 -13.80 -15.47
C VAL A 108 -2.08 -14.39 -16.88
N GLU A 109 -1.21 -13.86 -17.74
CA GLU A 109 -1.01 -14.38 -19.08
C GLU A 109 -0.09 -15.61 -19.03
N ILE A 110 -0.64 -16.79 -19.35
CA ILE A 110 0.15 -18.02 -19.46
C ILE A 110 0.53 -18.24 -20.91
N LYS A 111 1.83 -18.27 -21.19
CA LYS A 111 2.36 -18.61 -22.52
C LYS A 111 2.51 -20.11 -22.64
N ASP A 112 2.07 -20.67 -23.77
CA ASP A 112 2.11 -22.12 -24.00
C ASP A 112 3.53 -22.71 -23.97
N PHE A 113 4.55 -21.93 -24.33
CA PHE A 113 5.96 -22.38 -24.32
C PHE A 113 6.53 -22.60 -22.90
N ASP A 114 5.95 -21.91 -21.90
CA ASP A 114 6.35 -21.99 -20.50
C ASP A 114 5.77 -23.23 -19.80
N LEU A 115 4.91 -23.98 -20.50
CA LEU A 115 4.25 -25.17 -20.00
C LEU A 115 4.96 -26.43 -20.48
N GLU A 116 5.16 -27.35 -19.55
CA GLU A 116 5.51 -28.73 -19.84
C GLU A 116 4.31 -29.61 -19.48
N VAL A 117 3.63 -30.11 -20.51
CA VAL A 117 2.46 -30.98 -20.36
C VAL A 117 2.91 -32.43 -20.54
N THR A 118 2.75 -33.21 -19.48
CA THR A 118 3.00 -34.65 -19.45
C THR A 118 1.70 -35.40 -19.25
N PHE A 119 1.52 -36.48 -19.98
CA PHE A 119 0.35 -37.34 -19.86
C PHE A 119 0.74 -38.61 -19.11
N CYS A 120 -0.14 -39.06 -18.22
CA CYS A 120 0.09 -40.24 -17.40
C CYS A 120 -1.15 -41.13 -17.37
N ARG A 121 -0.95 -42.40 -17.03
CA ARG A 121 -2.06 -43.33 -16.78
C ARG A 121 -2.73 -42.96 -15.46
N ALA A 122 -4.06 -42.92 -15.46
CA ALA A 122 -4.83 -42.63 -14.26
C ALA A 122 -4.75 -43.82 -13.28
N GLY A 123 -3.87 -43.75 -12.28
CA GLY A 123 -3.79 -44.76 -11.23
C GLY A 123 -4.98 -44.71 -10.27
N GLY A 124 -5.73 -45.81 -10.14
CA GLY A 124 -6.87 -45.97 -9.22
C GLY A 124 -7.66 -47.26 -9.47
N PRO A 125 -8.65 -47.61 -8.62
CA PRO A 125 -9.49 -48.81 -8.74
C PRO A 125 -10.53 -48.70 -9.88
N GLY A 126 -10.08 -48.35 -11.08
CA GLY A 126 -10.90 -48.25 -12.28
C GLY A 126 -10.80 -49.49 -13.16
N GLY A 127 -11.89 -49.83 -13.86
CA GLY A 127 -11.95 -50.99 -14.77
C GLY A 127 -10.96 -50.93 -15.94
N GLN A 128 -10.95 -51.97 -16.79
CA GLN A 128 -9.96 -52.17 -17.88
C GLN A 128 -9.66 -50.94 -18.75
N ASN A 129 -10.62 -50.03 -18.94
CA ASN A 129 -10.45 -48.83 -19.76
C ASN A 129 -9.53 -47.77 -19.09
N VAL A 130 -9.53 -47.68 -17.76
CA VAL A 130 -8.70 -46.73 -16.98
C VAL A 130 -7.22 -47.12 -17.02
N ASN A 131 -6.94 -48.43 -17.10
CA ASN A 131 -5.58 -48.95 -17.12
C ASN A 131 -4.90 -48.90 -18.50
N LYS A 132 -5.68 -48.70 -19.59
CA LYS A 132 -5.16 -48.65 -20.97
C LYS A 132 -4.97 -47.22 -21.51
N VAL A 133 -5.75 -46.24 -21.04
CA VAL A 133 -5.78 -44.90 -21.66
C VAL A 133 -5.08 -43.87 -20.76
N GLU A 134 -4.16 -43.09 -21.35
CA GLU A 134 -3.40 -42.02 -20.68
C GLU A 134 -4.23 -40.74 -20.56
N THR A 135 -5.25 -40.79 -19.70
CA THR A 135 -6.20 -39.68 -19.53
C THR A 135 -5.78 -38.64 -18.50
N ALA A 136 -4.82 -38.94 -17.61
CA ALA A 136 -4.36 -38.00 -16.60
C ALA A 136 -3.37 -36.98 -17.19
N VAL A 137 -3.53 -35.71 -16.83
CA VAL A 137 -2.70 -34.62 -17.33
C VAL A 137 -1.92 -34.04 -16.16
N ARG A 138 -0.63 -33.84 -16.35
CA ARG A 138 0.26 -33.11 -15.43
C ARG A 138 0.88 -31.96 -16.20
N ILE A 139 0.73 -30.75 -15.66
CA ILE A 139 1.26 -29.51 -16.23
C ILE A 139 2.28 -28.94 -15.25
N LEU A 140 3.49 -28.69 -15.72
CA LEU A 140 4.53 -27.94 -15.01
C LEU A 140 4.68 -26.57 -15.68
N HIS A 141 4.59 -25.50 -14.88
CA HIS A 141 4.98 -24.16 -15.34
C HIS A 141 6.47 -23.97 -15.05
N LYS A 142 7.30 -23.97 -16.11
CA LYS A 142 8.76 -23.95 -15.99
C LYS A 142 9.29 -22.72 -15.22
N PRO A 143 8.78 -21.49 -15.44
CA PRO A 143 9.30 -20.31 -14.74
C PRO A 143 9.07 -20.33 -13.23
N THR A 144 7.90 -20.80 -12.78
CA THR A 144 7.55 -20.79 -11.34
C THR A 144 7.78 -22.14 -10.65
N GLY A 145 8.04 -23.21 -11.40
CA GLY A 145 8.17 -24.57 -10.88
C GLY A 145 6.84 -25.18 -10.39
N ILE A 146 5.70 -24.51 -10.58
CA ILE A 146 4.40 -24.99 -10.10
C ILE A 146 3.95 -26.19 -10.93
N VAL A 147 3.65 -27.29 -10.24
CA VAL A 147 3.10 -28.50 -10.84
C VAL A 147 1.64 -28.65 -10.46
N VAL A 148 0.80 -28.90 -11.47
CA VAL A 148 -0.62 -29.21 -11.33
C VAL A 148 -0.92 -30.51 -12.05
N SER A 149 -1.76 -31.35 -11.47
CA SER A 149 -2.24 -32.57 -12.11
C SER A 149 -3.73 -32.70 -12.00
N CYS A 150 -4.40 -33.12 -13.08
CA CYS A 150 -5.83 -33.39 -13.10
C CYS A 150 -6.12 -34.78 -13.70
N ARG A 151 -7.05 -35.50 -13.05
CA ARG A 151 -7.53 -36.83 -13.45
C ARG A 151 -9.04 -37.01 -13.22
N SER A 152 -9.76 -35.90 -13.06
CA SER A 152 -11.16 -35.91 -12.64
C SER A 152 -12.10 -36.39 -13.75
N GLU A 153 -11.75 -36.11 -15.01
CA GLU A 153 -12.58 -36.38 -16.18
C GLU A 153 -12.12 -37.62 -16.94
N ARG A 154 -13.03 -38.19 -17.74
CA ARG A 154 -12.73 -39.35 -18.61
C ARG A 154 -11.96 -38.96 -19.87
N LEU A 155 -12.01 -37.69 -20.27
CA LEU A 155 -11.42 -37.18 -21.51
C LEU A 155 -10.15 -36.37 -21.21
N GLN A 156 -9.12 -36.60 -22.01
CA GLN A 156 -7.80 -35.97 -21.85
C GLN A 156 -7.87 -34.44 -21.98
N HIS A 157 -8.61 -33.91 -22.95
CA HIS A 157 -8.77 -32.46 -23.16
C HIS A 157 -9.45 -31.79 -21.97
N ALA A 158 -10.51 -32.40 -21.43
CA ALA A 158 -11.23 -31.89 -20.28
C ALA A 158 -10.34 -31.86 -19.02
N ASN A 159 -9.49 -32.89 -18.83
CA ASN A 159 -8.47 -32.87 -17.77
C ASN A 159 -7.40 -31.79 -18.00
N ARG A 160 -7.03 -31.50 -19.26
CA ARG A 160 -6.06 -30.44 -19.59
C ARG A 160 -6.64 -29.06 -19.30
N GLU A 161 -7.88 -28.78 -19.70
CA GLU A 161 -8.56 -27.52 -19.41
C GLU A 161 -8.68 -27.27 -17.91
N LYS A 162 -9.13 -28.28 -17.16
CA LYS A 162 -9.25 -28.19 -15.70
C LYS A 162 -7.89 -28.03 -15.01
N ALA A 163 -6.86 -28.70 -15.49
CA ALA A 163 -5.49 -28.51 -15.01
C ALA A 163 -4.97 -27.09 -15.31
N MET A 164 -5.32 -26.51 -16.47
CA MET A 164 -4.98 -25.14 -16.84
C MET A 164 -5.72 -24.11 -15.97
N GLU A 165 -6.99 -24.32 -15.67
CA GLU A 165 -7.75 -23.47 -14.73
C GLU A 165 -7.13 -23.47 -13.34
N VAL A 166 -6.79 -24.65 -12.81
CA VAL A 166 -6.11 -24.79 -11.51
C VAL A 166 -4.73 -24.14 -11.56
N LEU A 167 -4.00 -24.27 -12.67
CA LEU A 167 -2.70 -23.62 -12.83
C LEU A 167 -2.82 -22.10 -12.83
N ARG A 168 -3.78 -21.53 -13.56
CA ARG A 168 -4.08 -20.09 -13.53
C ARG A 168 -4.40 -19.62 -12.12
N ALA A 169 -5.26 -20.34 -11.41
CA ALA A 169 -5.62 -20.00 -10.04
C ALA A 169 -4.40 -20.01 -9.09
N LYS A 170 -3.52 -21.02 -9.20
CA LYS A 170 -2.30 -21.10 -8.40
C LYS A 170 -1.28 -20.02 -8.73
N LEU A 171 -1.10 -19.71 -10.02
CA LEU A 171 -0.20 -18.64 -10.44
C LEU A 171 -0.68 -17.28 -9.94
N PHE A 172 -1.98 -17.02 -10.06
CA PHE A 172 -2.61 -15.81 -9.51
C PHE A 172 -2.45 -15.70 -7.99
N GLU A 173 -2.63 -16.81 -7.27
CA GLU A 173 -2.44 -16.83 -5.81
C GLU A 173 -0.99 -16.54 -5.41
N GLU A 174 -0.01 -17.12 -6.12
CA GLU A 174 1.41 -16.90 -5.85
C GLU A 174 1.83 -15.46 -6.17
N GLU A 175 1.41 -14.91 -7.31
CA GLU A 175 1.67 -13.51 -7.69
C GLU A 175 1.07 -12.54 -6.67
N LYS A 176 -0.20 -12.76 -6.29
CA LYS A 176 -0.86 -11.96 -5.24
C LYS A 176 -0.12 -12.04 -3.90
N LYS A 177 0.40 -13.22 -3.54
CA LYS A 177 1.16 -13.39 -2.29
C LYS A 177 2.49 -12.64 -2.34
N GLN A 178 3.17 -12.65 -3.47
CA GLN A 178 4.40 -11.89 -3.70
C GLN A 178 4.13 -10.39 -3.62
N GLU A 179 3.12 -9.89 -4.33
CA GLU A 179 2.71 -8.48 -4.30
C GLU A 179 2.36 -8.01 -2.89
N VAL A 180 1.57 -8.79 -2.13
CA VAL A 180 1.24 -8.45 -0.74
C VAL A 180 2.50 -8.41 0.14
N GLY A 181 3.46 -9.30 -0.10
CA GLY A 181 4.75 -9.30 0.58
C GLY A 181 5.55 -8.03 0.30
N GLU A 182 5.67 -7.64 -0.97
CA GLU A 182 6.36 -6.43 -1.41
C GLU A 182 5.72 -5.17 -0.84
N ILE A 183 4.39 -5.03 -0.95
CA ILE A 183 3.65 -3.89 -0.39
C ILE A 183 3.84 -3.81 1.12
N SER A 184 3.80 -4.95 1.81
CA SER A 184 4.03 -5.00 3.27
C SER A 184 5.44 -4.58 3.64
N GLN A 185 6.44 -4.91 2.82
CA GLN A 185 7.81 -4.47 3.01
C GLN A 185 7.96 -2.97 2.76
N ILE A 186 7.48 -2.46 1.62
CA ILE A 186 7.47 -1.03 1.28
C ILE A 186 6.80 -0.22 2.39
N ARG A 187 5.64 -0.68 2.86
CA ARG A 187 4.91 -0.06 3.97
C ARG A 187 5.75 0.01 5.24
N ARG A 188 6.44 -1.07 5.61
CA ARG A 188 7.31 -1.09 6.79
C ARG A 188 8.48 -0.13 6.67
N GLU A 189 9.09 -0.06 5.49
CA GLU A 189 10.20 0.87 5.20
C GLU A 189 9.75 2.34 5.28
N GLN A 190 8.55 2.66 4.77
CA GLN A 190 8.01 4.02 4.83
C GLN A 190 7.58 4.44 6.24
N ILE A 191 6.96 3.54 7.01
CA ILE A 191 6.46 3.85 8.36
C ILE A 191 7.61 3.94 9.38
N GLY A 192 8.62 3.09 9.24
CA GLY A 192 9.71 2.96 10.21
C GLY A 192 9.21 2.57 11.61
N SER A 193 9.90 3.04 12.64
CA SER A 193 9.52 2.87 14.05
C SER A 193 8.52 3.91 14.54
N ALA A 194 8.25 4.95 13.75
CA ALA A 194 7.52 6.17 14.13
C ALA A 194 8.12 6.92 15.34
N ASP A 195 9.40 6.69 15.66
CA ASP A 195 10.11 7.39 16.72
C ASP A 195 10.48 8.84 16.34
N ARG A 196 10.75 9.67 17.35
CA ARG A 196 11.12 11.09 17.22
C ARG A 196 12.42 11.33 16.45
N SER A 197 13.26 10.31 16.33
CA SER A 197 14.56 10.35 15.65
C SER A 197 14.40 10.32 14.12
N GLU A 198 13.52 9.46 13.58
CA GLU A 198 13.35 9.12 12.14
C GLU A 198 12.54 10.15 11.31
N LYS A 199 12.44 11.39 11.78
CA LYS A 199 11.62 12.45 11.17
C LYS A 199 12.13 12.88 9.78
N ILE A 200 11.22 12.91 8.81
CA ILE A 200 11.45 13.57 7.51
C ILE A 200 11.10 15.05 7.56
N ARG A 201 10.09 15.42 8.36
CA ARG A 201 9.59 16.80 8.45
C ARG A 201 9.24 17.17 9.88
N THR A 202 9.46 18.43 10.25
CA THR A 202 9.04 19.00 11.53
C THR A 202 8.12 20.19 11.34
N TYR A 203 6.97 20.13 11.99
CA TYR A 203 5.94 21.16 12.09
C TYR A 203 6.09 21.84 13.46
N ASN A 204 6.71 23.01 13.50
CA ASN A 204 6.93 23.78 14.72
C ASN A 204 5.96 24.97 14.72
N PHE A 205 4.88 24.84 15.48
CA PHE A 205 3.83 25.85 15.58
C PHE A 205 4.29 27.13 16.32
N PRO A 206 4.99 27.05 17.47
CA PRO A 206 5.47 28.25 18.17
C PRO A 206 6.34 29.18 17.33
N GLU A 207 7.12 28.62 16.40
CA GLU A 207 8.01 29.39 15.51
C GLU A 207 7.43 29.60 14.10
N ASP A 208 6.15 29.25 13.89
CA ASP A 208 5.48 29.28 12.57
C ASP A 208 6.37 28.73 11.44
N ARG A 209 6.84 27.48 11.62
CA ARG A 209 7.84 26.91 10.70
C ARG A 209 7.64 25.42 10.43
N ILE A 210 7.72 25.07 9.16
CA ILE A 210 7.88 23.70 8.69
C ILE A 210 9.32 23.53 8.16
N THR A 211 10.02 22.50 8.63
CA THR A 211 11.36 22.13 8.13
C THR A 211 11.31 20.72 7.56
N ASP A 212 11.74 20.55 6.31
CA ASP A 212 12.00 19.23 5.74
C ASP A 212 13.50 18.92 5.87
N HIS A 213 13.83 17.87 6.62
CA HIS A 213 15.20 17.54 7.00
C HIS A 213 15.98 16.88 5.87
N ARG A 214 15.30 16.34 4.85
CA ARG A 214 15.95 15.67 3.72
C ARG A 214 16.62 16.66 2.78
N ILE A 215 15.98 17.82 2.57
CA ILE A 215 16.50 18.89 1.71
C ILE A 215 16.95 20.13 2.49
N GLY A 216 16.79 20.15 3.82
CA GLY A 216 17.19 21.26 4.68
C GLY A 216 16.40 22.56 4.47
N LYS A 217 15.30 22.53 3.71
CA LYS A 217 14.47 23.71 3.42
C LYS A 217 13.47 23.97 4.54
N LYS A 218 13.14 25.25 4.69
CA LYS A 218 12.22 25.78 5.69
C LYS A 218 11.12 26.57 4.99
N TRP A 219 9.90 26.42 5.46
CA TRP A 219 8.73 27.19 5.05
C TRP A 219 8.05 27.77 6.28
N HIS A 220 7.35 28.88 6.08
CA HIS A 220 6.58 29.60 7.10
C HIS A 220 5.11 29.63 6.71
N ASN A 221 4.25 30.18 7.57
CA ASN A 221 2.81 30.19 7.43
C ASN A 221 2.22 28.77 7.49
N ILE A 222 2.47 28.11 8.63
CA ILE A 222 2.10 26.72 8.90
C ILE A 222 0.59 26.50 8.74
N GLU A 223 -0.23 27.45 9.15
CA GLU A 223 -1.70 27.36 9.06
C GLU A 223 -2.13 27.19 7.61
N LYS A 224 -1.59 28.01 6.70
CA LYS A 224 -1.91 27.94 5.27
C LYS A 224 -1.48 26.61 4.66
N ILE A 225 -0.32 26.09 5.08
CA ILE A 225 0.19 24.80 4.59
C ILE A 225 -0.67 23.65 5.13
N MET A 226 -1.05 23.69 6.40
CA MET A 226 -1.96 22.71 7.02
C MET A 226 -3.38 22.76 6.43
N ASP A 227 -3.73 23.87 5.78
CA ASP A 227 -4.97 24.04 5.02
C ASP A 227 -4.85 23.63 3.54
N GLY A 228 -3.74 23.01 3.14
CA GLY A 228 -3.58 22.35 1.84
C GLY A 228 -2.64 23.07 0.87
N ASP A 229 -2.01 24.21 1.20
CA ASP A 229 -1.04 24.90 0.32
C ASP A 229 0.34 24.20 0.31
N LEU A 230 0.37 22.94 -0.15
CA LEU A 230 1.56 22.08 -0.16
C LEU A 230 2.44 22.22 -1.41
N ASP A 231 1.99 22.94 -2.44
CA ASP A 231 2.66 22.97 -3.74
C ASP A 231 4.11 23.40 -3.68
N LYS A 232 4.41 24.44 -2.89
CA LYS A 232 5.79 24.92 -2.70
C LYS A 232 6.70 23.89 -2.02
N ILE A 233 6.13 22.98 -1.24
CA ILE A 233 6.86 21.90 -0.60
C ILE A 233 7.12 20.80 -1.64
N MET A 234 6.08 20.39 -2.37
CA MET A 234 6.19 19.31 -3.37
C MET A 234 7.13 19.68 -4.52
N GLU A 235 7.02 20.88 -5.06
CA GLU A 235 7.89 21.40 -6.13
C GLU A 235 9.37 21.43 -5.73
N ALA A 236 9.66 21.56 -4.44
CA ALA A 236 11.03 21.61 -3.95
C ALA A 236 11.79 20.29 -4.13
N PHE A 237 11.07 19.17 -4.34
CA PHE A 237 11.62 17.84 -4.59
C PHE A 237 11.72 17.48 -6.08
N ASN A 238 11.11 18.27 -6.97
CA ASN A 238 11.08 18.01 -8.41
C ASN A 238 12.26 18.70 -9.15
N LYS A 239 13.36 18.97 -8.46
CA LYS A 239 14.56 19.61 -9.04
C LYS A 239 15.61 18.59 -9.46
#